data_AF-A0A9P9Q2M4-F1
#
_entry.id   AF-A0A9P9Q2M4-F1
#
_cell.length_a   1.000
_cell.length_b   1.000
_cell.length_c   1.000
_cell.angle_alpha   90.00
_cell.angle_beta   90.00
_cell.angle_gamma   90.00
#
_symmetry.space_group_name_H-M   'P 1'
#
loop_
_entity.id
_entity.type
_entity.pdbx_description
1 polymer ?
#
loop_
_entity_poly.entity_id
_entity_poly.type
_entity_poly.pdbx_seq_one_letter_code
_entity_poly.pdbx_strand_id
1 'polypeptide(L)' 'LSEDPFLAGNLATHLIYGLQEEGVGATIKNFACNEIETRRHFVNLNVDERTL' A
#
# COMPACT_ATOMS: atom_id res chain seq x y z
N LEU A 1 0.36 -6.77 -1.41
CA LEU A 1 -0.71 -7.79 -1.55
C LEU A 1 -0.65 -8.47 -2.90
N SER A 2 -0.38 -7.73 -3.97
CA SER A 2 -0.14 -8.24 -5.33
C SER A 2 0.80 -7.26 -6.03
N GLU A 3 1.41 -7.68 -7.14
CA GLU A 3 2.11 -6.80 -8.09
C GLU A 3 1.14 -6.01 -8.99
N ASP A 4 -0.09 -6.51 -9.15
CA ASP A 4 -1.16 -5.82 -9.88
C ASP A 4 -1.86 -4.78 -8.97
N PRO A 5 -1.87 -3.48 -9.34
CA PRO A 5 -2.40 -2.42 -8.49
C PRO A 5 -3.92 -2.52 -8.30
N PHE A 6 -4.66 -2.99 -9.31
CA PHE A 6 -6.11 -3.12 -9.22
C PHE A 6 -6.51 -4.21 -8.22
N LEU A 7 -5.90 -5.39 -8.31
CA LEU A 7 -6.13 -6.49 -7.38
C LEU A 7 -5.69 -6.11 -5.97
N ALA A 8 -4.52 -5.49 -5.81
CA ALA A 8 -4.04 -5.04 -4.50
C ALA A 8 -5.01 -4.03 -3.85
N GLY A 9 -5.53 -3.07 -4.63
CA GLY A 9 -6.50 -2.08 -4.15
C GLY A 9 -7.84 -2.71 -3.75
N ASN A 10 -8.35 -3.65 -4.54
CA ASN A 10 -9.59 -4.37 -4.22
C ASN A 10 -9.47 -5.16 -2.92
N LEU A 11 -8.37 -5.90 -2.73
CA LEU A 11 -8.14 -6.68 -1.51
C LEU A 11 -8.02 -5.77 -0.28
N ALA A 12 -7.25 -4.68 -0.38
CA ALA A 12 -7.10 -3.72 0.71
C ALA A 12 -8.44 -3.08 1.11
N THR A 13 -9.27 -2.72 0.12
CA THR A 13 -10.59 -2.11 0.35
C THR A 13 -11.52 -3.04 1.14
N HIS A 14 -11.62 -4.31 0.74
CA HIS A 14 -12.49 -5.26 1.45
C HIS A 14 -12.00 -5.54 2.88
N LEU A 15 -10.68 -5.58 3.10
CA LEU A 15 -10.13 -5.68 4.44
C LEU A 15 -10.52 -4.49 5.31
N ILE A 16 -10.39 -3.27 4.78
CA ILE A 16 -10.75 -2.04 5.48
C ILE A 16 -12.23 -2.02 5.84
N TYR A 17 -13.11 -2.41 4.91
CA TYR A 17 -14.55 -2.49 5.18
C TYR A 17 -14.87 -3.49 6.29
N GLY A 18 -14.30 -4.69 6.26
CA GLY A 18 -14.52 -5.67 7.33
C GLY A 18 -14.08 -5.17 8.71
N LEU A 19 -12.98 -4.42 8.79
CA LEU A 19 -12.56 -3.79 10.06
C LEU A 19 -13.54 -2.71 10.51
N GLN A 20 -14.00 -1.88 9.58
CA GLN A 20 -14.93 -0.79 9.88
C GLN A 20 -16.32 -1.29 10.30
N GLU A 21 -16.77 -2.45 9.82
CA GLU A 21 -18.01 -3.11 10.26
C GLU A 21 -17.96 -3.47 11.75
N GLU A 22 -16.79 -3.83 12.27
CA GLU A 22 -16.56 -4.12 13.69
C GLU A 22 -16.24 -2.85 14.51
N GLY A 23 -16.39 -1.66 13.92
CA GLY A 23 -16.06 -0.38 14.57
C GLY A 23 -14.56 -0.13 14.73
N VAL A 24 -13.71 -0.86 14.01
CA VAL A 24 -12.24 -0.73 14.06
C VAL A 24 -11.72 0.08 12.87
N GLY A 25 -10.90 1.09 13.16
CA GLY A 25 -10.24 1.88 12.11
C GLY A 25 -9.06 1.15 11.49
N ALA A 26 -8.88 1.29 10.17
CA ALA A 26 -7.71 0.81 9.45
C ALA A 26 -6.77 1.98 9.09
N THR A 27 -5.48 1.68 8.94
CA THR A 27 -4.48 2.65 8.44
C THR A 27 -3.71 2.04 7.29
N ILE A 28 -3.87 2.59 6.09
CA ILE A 28 -3.17 2.14 4.88
C ILE A 28 -1.68 2.46 5.00
N LYS A 29 -0.82 1.49 4.66
CA LYS A 29 0.63 1.63 4.64
C LYS A 29 1.26 0.69 3.59
N ASN A 30 2.46 0.97 3.10
CA ASN A 30 3.22 2.22 3.28
C ASN A 30 2.95 3.11 2.06
N PHE A 31 2.52 4.35 2.28
CA PHE A 31 2.26 5.30 1.20
C PHE A 31 3.53 6.14 0.94
N ALA A 32 4.21 6.05 -0.20
CA ALA A 32 4.10 5.08 -1.29
C ALA A 32 5.50 4.54 -1.64
N CYS A 33 5.58 3.53 -2.52
CA CYS A 33 6.83 2.97 -3.03
C CYS A 33 7.83 2.61 -1.91
N ASN A 34 7.41 1.79 -0.95
CA ASN A 34 8.32 1.25 0.06
C ASN A 34 8.45 -0.27 -0.13
N GLU A 35 9.04 -0.67 -1.26
CA GLU A 35 9.12 -2.08 -1.70
C GLU A 35 10.49 -2.73 -1.41
N ILE A 36 11.42 -1.99 -0.81
CA ILE A 36 12.78 -2.47 -0.52
C ILE A 36 13.13 -2.17 0.94
N GLU A 37 13.42 -3.21 1.72
CA GLU A 37 13.78 -3.05 3.13
C GLU A 37 15.24 -2.61 3.33
N THR A 38 16.13 -2.99 2.41
CA THR A 38 17.54 -2.61 2.47
C THR A 38 17.68 -1.09 2.40
N ARG A 39 18.16 -0.48 3.50
CA ARG A 39 18.34 0.97 3.63
C ARG A 39 17.05 1.77 3.42
N ARG A 40 15.87 1.23 3.77
CA ARG A 40 14.56 1.91 3.65
C ARG A 40 14.46 3.31 4.28
N HIS A 41 15.34 3.62 5.24
CA HIS A 41 15.42 4.95 5.88
C HIS A 41 16.24 5.98 5.08
N PHE A 42 16.93 5.57 4.02
CA PHE A 42 17.88 6.41 3.26
C PHE A 42 17.78 6.26 1.75
N VAL A 43 17.10 5.23 1.24
CA VAL A 43 16.96 4.98 -0.19
C VAL A 43 16.08 6.04 -0.85
N ASN A 44 16.47 6.47 -2.05
CA ASN A 44 15.65 7.31 -2.91
C ASN A 44 15.14 6.45 -4.08
N LEU A 45 13.82 6.34 -4.24
CA LEU A 45 13.23 5.66 -5.39
C LEU A 45 12.92 6.67 -6.48
N ASN A 46 13.67 6.59 -7.58
CA ASN A 46 13.47 7.43 -8.75
C ASN A 46 12.52 6.71 -9.71
N VAL A 47 11.26 7.17 -9.75
CA VAL A 47 10.16 6.58 -10.52
C VAL A 47 9.51 7.70 -11.35
N ASP A 48 9.14 7.41 -12.59
CA ASP A 48 8.46 8.37 -13.47
C ASP A 48 6.99 8.56 -13.09
N GLU A 49 6.40 9.69 -13.49
CA GLU A 49 5.02 10.07 -13.15
C GLU A 49 3.96 9.11 -13.71
N ARG A 50 4.23 8.36 -14.80
CA ARG A 50 3.26 7.39 -15.33
C ARG A 50 3.24 6.11 -14.50
N THR A 51 4.37 5.74 -13.92
CA THR A 51 4.49 4.55 -13.08
C THR A 51 3.96 4.79 -11.66
N LEU A 52 4.00 6.04 -11.16
CA LEU A 52 3.39 6.46 -9.89
C LEU A 52 1.87 6.69 -9.99
#